data_AF-A0A7Y1YNN5-F1
#
_entry.id   AF-A0A7Y1YNN5-F1
#
_cell.length_a   1.000
_cell.length_b   1.000
_cell.length_c   1.000
_cell.angle_alpha   90.00
_cell.angle_beta   90.00
_cell.angle_gamma   90.00
#
_symmetry.space_group_name_H-M   'P 1'
#
loop_
_entity.id
_entity.type
_entity.pdbx_description
1 polymer ?
#
loop_
_entity_poly.entity_id
_entity_poly.type
_entity_poly.pdbx_seq_one_letter_code
_entity_poly.pdbx_strand_id
1 'polypeptide(L)'
;ILQAVSQSHEAVSKHLGKSNYTKKEVSAIKTEDPALQQNIAVLLQMYNFSDSIPDLIEEVKEGIKHFSDQLNYNLNVNFSGRDAVGDNPYDLMDLGYGDGNPQNRFPDEKHGTHVAGIIAAERNNGRGVNGVANNAQIMSIRAVPNGDEYDKDIALGIRYAVDNGARIINCSFGKSFSPNSEWVFDAIKYAASKNVLIVHASGNDGLNIDASENTQYPNDYNTNPGPEFAENVLVVGSLTQNYGSEMISSFSNYGQNNVDVFAPGSGIYSTIPGNTYKSQGGTSMAAPAVSGVAALIMSYYPKLTAVQVKKIIEQSGLSSKTNVILGGDPSKAKNFNEISSSGKMVNAYNAMILADGVAKGRVRI
;
A
#
# COMPACT_ATOMS: atom_id res chain seq x y z
N ILE A 1 7.72 -27.68 -10.18
CA ILE A 1 6.41 -27.20 -10.66
C ILE A 1 6.57 -26.25 -11.84
N LEU A 2 7.22 -25.08 -11.67
CA LEU A 2 7.39 -24.08 -12.75
C LEU A 2 7.89 -24.68 -14.08
N GLN A 3 8.95 -25.49 -14.04
CA GLN A 3 9.49 -26.13 -15.24
C GLN A 3 8.46 -27.00 -15.96
N ALA A 4 7.75 -27.87 -15.24
CA ALA A 4 6.74 -28.77 -15.80
C ALA A 4 5.55 -28.00 -16.39
N VAL A 5 5.09 -26.94 -15.73
CA VAL A 5 3.99 -26.08 -16.24
C VAL A 5 4.44 -25.29 -17.46
N SER A 6 5.66 -24.72 -17.44
CA SER A 6 6.19 -23.94 -18.56
C SER A 6 6.39 -24.78 -19.81
N GLN A 7 6.96 -25.98 -19.67
CA GLN A 7 7.13 -26.93 -20.78
C GLN A 7 5.78 -27.42 -21.33
N SER A 8 4.83 -27.74 -20.44
CA SER A 8 3.47 -28.10 -20.84
C SER A 8 2.78 -26.96 -21.59
N HIS A 9 2.94 -25.73 -21.11
CA HIS A 9 2.38 -24.53 -21.73
C HIS A 9 2.97 -24.29 -23.13
N GLU A 10 4.28 -24.41 -23.30
CA GLU A 10 4.94 -24.29 -24.60
C GLU A 10 4.42 -25.33 -25.61
N ALA A 11 4.34 -26.60 -25.19
CA ALA A 11 3.89 -27.70 -26.04
C ALA A 11 2.41 -27.53 -26.48
N VAL A 12 1.52 -27.18 -25.55
CA VAL A 12 0.10 -26.98 -25.86
C VAL A 12 -0.12 -25.68 -26.65
N SER A 13 0.62 -24.60 -26.35
CA SER A 13 0.58 -23.36 -27.14
C SER A 13 0.95 -23.62 -28.60
N LYS A 14 2.01 -24.42 -28.83
CA LYS A 14 2.43 -24.82 -30.17
C LYS A 14 1.39 -25.66 -30.88
N HIS A 15 0.74 -26.60 -30.18
CA HIS A 15 -0.32 -27.42 -30.75
C HIS A 15 -1.56 -26.59 -31.15
N LEU A 16 -1.96 -25.64 -30.31
CA LEU A 16 -3.13 -24.79 -30.54
C LEU A 16 -2.86 -23.56 -31.42
N GLY A 17 -1.58 -23.24 -31.67
CA GLY A 17 -1.17 -22.05 -32.44
C GLY A 17 -1.43 -20.73 -31.72
N LYS A 18 -1.47 -20.71 -30.38
CA LYS A 18 -1.80 -19.52 -29.58
C LYS A 18 -1.13 -19.56 -28.21
N SER A 19 -0.78 -18.38 -27.70
CA SER A 19 -0.11 -18.19 -26.39
C SER A 19 -1.06 -18.12 -25.19
N ASN A 20 -2.37 -18.04 -25.41
CA ASN A 20 -3.36 -18.11 -24.34
C ASN A 20 -4.58 -18.92 -24.80
N TYR A 21 -5.15 -19.71 -23.90
CA TYR A 21 -6.22 -20.65 -24.18
C TYR A 21 -6.99 -21.02 -22.91
N THR A 22 -8.22 -21.45 -23.08
CA THR A 22 -9.14 -21.79 -21.99
C THR A 22 -9.04 -23.27 -21.60
N LYS A 23 -9.46 -23.60 -20.38
CA LYS A 23 -9.60 -24.99 -19.90
C LYS A 23 -10.38 -25.86 -20.89
N LYS A 24 -11.47 -25.32 -21.46
CA LYS A 24 -12.33 -26.02 -22.43
C LYS A 24 -11.57 -26.39 -23.71
N GLU A 25 -10.71 -25.50 -24.19
CA GLU A 25 -9.93 -25.74 -25.41
C GLU A 25 -8.84 -26.78 -25.17
N VAL A 26 -8.20 -26.78 -24.00
CA VAL A 26 -7.23 -27.81 -23.61
C VAL A 26 -7.91 -29.19 -23.47
N SER A 27 -9.08 -29.24 -22.84
CA SER A 27 -9.87 -30.47 -22.72
C SER A 27 -10.38 -31.02 -24.05
N ALA A 28 -10.48 -30.19 -25.08
CA ALA A 28 -10.96 -30.59 -26.41
C ALA A 28 -9.85 -31.18 -27.30
N ILE A 29 -8.57 -31.07 -26.90
CA ILE A 29 -7.45 -31.62 -27.67
C ILE A 29 -7.54 -33.14 -27.72
N LYS A 30 -7.53 -33.70 -28.94
CA LYS A 30 -7.43 -35.14 -29.19
C LYS A 30 -6.07 -35.42 -29.81
N THR A 31 -5.29 -36.28 -29.17
CA THR A 31 -3.94 -36.63 -29.62
C THR A 31 -3.59 -38.05 -29.20
N GLU A 32 -2.84 -38.75 -30.04
CA GLU A 32 -2.23 -40.06 -29.73
C GLU A 32 -0.80 -39.92 -29.22
N ASP A 33 -0.22 -38.71 -29.25
CA ASP A 33 1.12 -38.42 -28.72
C ASP A 33 1.10 -38.48 -27.18
N PRO A 34 1.79 -39.46 -26.57
CA PRO A 34 1.82 -39.61 -25.11
C PRO A 34 2.41 -38.40 -24.38
N ALA A 35 3.38 -37.71 -25.00
CA ALA A 35 3.98 -36.53 -24.39
C ALA A 35 2.98 -35.36 -24.33
N LEU A 36 2.21 -35.17 -25.41
CA LEU A 36 1.17 -34.14 -25.43
C LEU A 36 0.02 -34.47 -24.47
N GLN A 37 -0.36 -35.75 -24.33
CA GLN A 37 -1.34 -36.18 -23.32
C GLN A 37 -0.90 -35.84 -21.89
N GLN A 38 0.38 -36.08 -21.58
CA GLN A 38 0.94 -35.71 -20.26
C GLN A 38 0.90 -34.20 -20.03
N ASN A 39 1.30 -33.40 -21.02
CA ASN A 39 1.28 -31.94 -20.93
C ASN A 39 -0.15 -31.40 -20.72
N ILE A 40 -1.14 -31.97 -21.43
CA ILE A 40 -2.56 -31.65 -21.23
C ILE A 40 -2.99 -31.95 -19.79
N ALA A 41 -2.63 -33.12 -19.25
CA ALA A 41 -2.99 -33.49 -17.88
C ALA A 41 -2.42 -32.51 -16.84
N VAL A 42 -1.16 -32.09 -17.01
CA VAL A 42 -0.52 -31.07 -16.15
C VAL A 42 -1.32 -29.76 -16.20
N LEU A 43 -1.65 -29.26 -17.40
CA LEU A 43 -2.38 -28.00 -17.52
C LEU A 43 -3.81 -28.07 -16.98
N LEU A 44 -4.52 -29.18 -17.19
CA LEU A 44 -5.87 -29.37 -16.63
C LEU A 44 -5.88 -29.32 -15.10
N GLN A 45 -4.82 -29.83 -14.46
CA GLN A 45 -4.63 -29.68 -13.02
C GLN A 45 -4.35 -28.22 -12.64
N MET A 46 -3.59 -27.48 -13.45
CA MET A 46 -3.25 -26.08 -13.20
C MET A 46 -4.47 -25.14 -13.26
N TYR A 47 -5.47 -25.46 -14.08
CA TYR A 47 -6.75 -24.72 -14.11
C TYR A 47 -7.61 -24.87 -12.84
N ASN A 48 -7.15 -25.58 -11.81
CA ASN A 48 -7.78 -25.55 -10.50
C ASN A 48 -7.20 -24.44 -9.61
N PHE A 49 -6.10 -23.80 -10.03
CA PHE A 49 -5.41 -22.74 -9.29
C PHE A 49 -5.58 -21.36 -9.94
N SER A 50 -5.70 -21.30 -11.27
CA SER A 50 -5.92 -20.06 -12.01
C SER A 50 -6.68 -20.33 -13.31
N ASP A 51 -7.46 -19.36 -13.78
CA ASP A 51 -8.17 -19.44 -15.06
C ASP A 51 -7.26 -19.20 -16.27
N SER A 52 -6.02 -18.76 -16.05
CA SER A 52 -5.04 -18.39 -17.08
C SER A 52 -3.69 -19.04 -16.78
N ILE A 53 -3.24 -19.93 -17.67
CA ILE A 53 -1.94 -20.60 -17.52
C ILE A 53 -0.77 -19.60 -17.61
N PRO A 54 -0.75 -18.62 -18.54
CA PRO A 54 0.28 -17.59 -18.55
C PRO A 54 0.36 -16.83 -17.22
N ASP A 55 -0.77 -16.41 -16.67
CA ASP A 55 -0.80 -15.65 -15.41
C ASP A 55 -0.32 -16.52 -14.24
N LEU A 56 -0.74 -17.79 -14.18
CA LEU A 56 -0.26 -18.75 -13.19
C LEU A 56 1.26 -18.95 -13.25
N ILE A 57 1.84 -19.03 -14.45
CA ILE A 57 3.30 -19.17 -14.60
C ILE A 57 4.01 -17.95 -14.00
N GLU A 58 3.50 -16.74 -14.25
CA GLU A 58 4.05 -15.52 -13.67
C GLU A 58 3.88 -15.49 -12.15
N GLU A 59 2.71 -15.87 -11.61
CA GLU A 59 2.48 -16.01 -10.16
C GLU A 59 3.47 -16.99 -9.50
N VAL A 60 3.71 -18.15 -10.12
CA VAL A 60 4.66 -19.14 -9.60
C VAL A 60 6.11 -18.60 -9.65
N LYS A 61 6.49 -17.86 -10.70
CA LYS A 61 7.80 -17.20 -10.77
C LYS A 61 7.96 -16.15 -9.67
N GLU A 62 6.95 -15.31 -9.49
CA GLU A 62 6.92 -14.29 -8.42
C GLU A 62 7.04 -14.98 -7.04
N GLY A 63 6.35 -16.10 -6.82
CA GLY A 63 6.46 -16.90 -5.59
C GLY A 63 7.85 -17.49 -5.36
N ILE A 64 8.46 -18.12 -6.37
CA ILE A 64 9.83 -18.65 -6.27
C ILE A 64 10.82 -17.54 -5.91
N LYS A 65 10.69 -16.38 -6.56
CA LYS A 65 11.52 -15.22 -6.27
C LYS A 65 11.32 -14.76 -4.83
N HIS A 66 10.08 -14.60 -4.37
CA HIS A 66 9.76 -14.19 -3.01
C HIS A 66 10.44 -15.10 -1.97
N PHE A 67 10.25 -16.42 -2.06
CA PHE A 67 10.86 -17.34 -1.09
C PHE A 67 12.39 -17.41 -1.21
N SER A 68 12.95 -17.21 -2.41
CA SER A 68 14.40 -17.13 -2.60
C SER A 68 14.97 -15.87 -1.97
N ASP A 69 14.29 -14.72 -2.12
CA ASP A 69 14.69 -13.46 -1.50
C ASP A 69 14.61 -13.55 0.03
N GLN A 70 13.57 -14.20 0.57
CA GLN A 70 13.48 -14.48 2.00
C GLN A 70 14.65 -15.32 2.50
N LEU A 71 14.98 -16.41 1.81
CA LEU A 71 16.07 -17.29 2.20
C LEU A 71 17.43 -16.59 2.10
N ASN A 72 17.66 -15.83 1.03
CA ASN A 72 18.97 -15.25 0.73
C ASN A 72 19.25 -13.95 1.49
N TYR A 73 18.21 -13.19 1.85
CA TYR A 73 18.34 -11.87 2.45
C TYR A 73 17.61 -11.75 3.79
N ASN A 74 16.30 -11.99 3.86
CA ASN A 74 15.51 -11.65 5.06
C ASN A 74 15.79 -12.58 6.26
N LEU A 75 15.96 -13.88 6.00
CA LEU A 75 16.22 -14.90 7.01
C LEU A 75 17.71 -15.31 7.07
N ASN A 76 18.55 -14.70 6.23
CA ASN A 76 19.96 -15.00 6.18
C ASN A 76 20.74 -14.19 7.23
N VAL A 77 21.04 -14.82 8.36
CA VAL A 77 21.79 -14.21 9.47
C VAL A 77 23.21 -13.76 9.10
N ASN A 78 23.76 -14.23 7.98
CA ASN A 78 25.09 -13.84 7.50
C ASN A 78 25.03 -12.71 6.48
N PHE A 79 23.84 -12.32 6.00
CA PHE A 79 23.70 -11.23 5.05
C PHE A 79 23.79 -9.89 5.79
N SER A 80 24.75 -9.05 5.40
CA SER A 80 24.83 -7.65 5.84
C SER A 80 24.40 -6.72 4.71
N GLY A 81 23.11 -6.40 4.65
CA GLY A 81 22.60 -5.44 3.66
C GLY A 81 23.06 -3.99 3.92
N ARG A 82 23.53 -3.70 5.14
CA ARG A 82 23.91 -2.34 5.57
C ARG A 82 25.32 -1.95 5.11
N ASP A 83 26.19 -2.91 4.80
CA ASP A 83 27.57 -2.64 4.37
C ASP A 83 27.63 -1.69 3.15
N ALA A 84 26.67 -1.80 2.24
CA ALA A 84 26.58 -0.96 1.05
C ALA A 84 26.16 0.50 1.35
N VAL A 85 25.52 0.74 2.50
CA VAL A 85 25.16 2.09 2.97
C VAL A 85 26.33 2.71 3.73
N GLY A 86 27.12 1.89 4.43
CA GLY A 86 28.35 2.31 5.09
C GLY A 86 28.14 3.13 6.36
N ASP A 87 26.99 2.97 7.01
CA ASP A 87 26.56 3.73 8.18
C ASP A 87 26.08 2.81 9.32
N ASN A 88 25.91 3.36 10.52
CA ASN A 88 25.37 2.63 11.67
C ASN A 88 23.84 2.80 11.77
N PRO A 89 23.03 1.74 11.58
CA PRO A 89 21.57 1.84 11.65
C PRO A 89 21.03 2.17 13.05
N TYR A 90 21.87 2.05 14.08
CA TYR A 90 21.55 2.30 15.48
C TYR A 90 22.25 3.55 16.06
N ASP A 91 22.67 4.47 15.19
CA ASP A 91 23.18 5.79 15.59
C ASP A 91 22.43 6.89 14.83
N LEU A 92 21.52 7.59 15.52
CA LEU A 92 20.71 8.67 14.96
C LEU A 92 21.55 9.89 14.50
N MET A 93 22.81 9.99 14.95
CA MET A 93 23.72 11.08 14.57
C MET A 93 24.55 10.76 13.33
N ASP A 94 24.48 9.52 12.83
CA ASP A 94 25.11 9.14 11.57
C ASP A 94 24.25 9.60 10.39
N LEU A 95 24.48 10.83 9.94
CA LEU A 95 23.72 11.55 8.90
C LEU A 95 24.36 11.49 7.50
N GLY A 96 25.48 10.79 7.35
CA GLY A 96 26.30 10.79 6.12
C GLY A 96 25.77 9.93 4.97
N TYR A 97 24.48 9.60 4.97
CA TYR A 97 23.88 8.60 4.09
C TYR A 97 22.65 9.14 3.34
N GLY A 98 22.21 8.41 2.32
CA GLY A 98 21.02 8.73 1.51
C GLY A 98 21.29 8.75 0.01
N ASP A 99 20.21 8.65 -0.77
CA ASP A 99 20.26 8.71 -2.23
C ASP A 99 19.16 9.65 -2.74
N GLY A 100 19.56 10.78 -3.31
CA GLY A 100 18.65 11.75 -3.91
C GLY A 100 18.12 11.33 -5.29
N ASN A 101 18.57 10.20 -5.84
CA ASN A 101 18.11 9.70 -7.13
C ASN A 101 16.83 8.85 -6.96
N PRO A 102 15.67 9.34 -7.43
CA PRO A 102 14.41 8.60 -7.35
C PRO A 102 14.34 7.41 -8.33
N GLN A 103 15.33 7.26 -9.22
CA GLN A 103 15.36 6.15 -10.16
C GLN A 103 15.50 4.82 -9.41
N ASN A 104 14.70 3.84 -9.83
CA ASN A 104 14.80 2.47 -9.34
C ASN A 104 16.19 1.89 -9.68
N ARG A 105 16.86 1.28 -8.70
CA ARG A 105 18.15 0.61 -8.91
C ARG A 105 17.97 -0.80 -9.48
N PHE A 106 16.86 -1.43 -9.09
CA PHE A 106 16.47 -2.77 -9.56
C PHE A 106 15.09 -2.72 -10.20
N PRO A 107 14.77 -3.61 -11.16
CA PRO A 107 13.45 -3.66 -11.79
C PRO A 107 12.27 -3.81 -10.81
N ASP A 108 12.51 -4.45 -9.66
CA ASP A 108 11.47 -4.72 -8.66
C ASP A 108 11.18 -3.57 -7.70
N GLU A 109 12.00 -2.51 -7.69
CA GLU A 109 11.77 -1.29 -6.91
C GLU A 109 10.65 -0.44 -7.56
N LYS A 110 9.46 -1.01 -7.69
CA LYS A 110 8.30 -0.45 -8.40
C LYS A 110 7.26 0.20 -7.49
N HIS A 111 7.26 -0.15 -6.19
CA HIS A 111 6.24 0.24 -5.23
C HIS A 111 6.15 1.77 -5.06
N GLY A 112 7.29 2.44 -4.85
CA GLY A 112 7.31 3.91 -4.72
C GLY A 112 6.80 4.64 -5.97
N THR A 113 7.10 4.15 -7.17
CA THR A 113 6.54 4.69 -8.42
C THR A 113 5.03 4.48 -8.52
N HIS A 114 4.53 3.33 -8.06
CA HIS A 114 3.10 3.01 -8.06
C HIS A 114 2.32 3.95 -7.12
N VAL A 115 2.82 4.10 -5.89
CA VAL A 115 2.29 5.03 -4.88
C VAL A 115 2.32 6.48 -5.39
N ALA A 116 3.44 6.94 -5.96
CA ALA A 116 3.56 8.29 -6.50
C ALA A 116 2.56 8.57 -7.64
N GLY A 117 2.30 7.59 -8.50
CA GLY A 117 1.32 7.68 -9.57
C GLY A 117 -0.11 7.85 -9.07
N ILE A 118 -0.48 7.16 -7.99
CA ILE A 118 -1.81 7.30 -7.36
C ILE A 118 -2.01 8.75 -6.88
N ILE A 119 -0.98 9.36 -6.29
CA ILE A 119 -1.06 10.74 -5.80
C ILE A 119 -1.14 11.73 -6.96
N ALA A 120 -0.18 11.66 -7.90
CA ALA A 120 0.13 12.79 -8.78
C ALA A 120 0.52 12.40 -10.22
N ALA A 121 0.11 11.23 -10.73
CA ALA A 121 0.26 10.96 -12.16
C ALA A 121 -0.41 12.08 -12.99
N GLU A 122 0.32 12.57 -14.00
CA GLU A 122 -0.11 13.69 -14.84
C GLU A 122 -1.48 13.41 -15.46
N ARG A 123 -2.43 14.28 -15.16
CA ARG A 123 -3.81 14.09 -15.61
C ARG A 123 -3.99 14.52 -17.05
N ASN A 124 -4.87 13.83 -17.77
CA ASN A 124 -5.36 14.22 -19.11
C ASN A 124 -4.28 14.32 -20.22
N ASN A 125 -3.16 13.61 -20.08
CA ASN A 125 -2.11 13.55 -21.12
C ASN A 125 -2.34 12.42 -22.16
N GLY A 126 -3.46 11.71 -22.06
CA GLY A 126 -3.83 10.60 -22.95
C GLY A 126 -3.07 9.29 -22.72
N ARG A 127 -2.37 9.15 -21.58
CA ARG A 127 -1.57 7.95 -21.24
C ARG A 127 -1.91 7.45 -19.84
N GLY A 128 -1.94 6.13 -19.68
CA GLY A 128 -1.93 5.51 -18.34
C GLY A 128 -3.11 5.89 -17.46
N VAL A 129 -2.80 6.63 -16.38
CA VAL A 129 -3.70 6.90 -15.26
C VAL A 129 -3.68 8.38 -14.88
N ASN A 130 -4.76 8.83 -14.23
CA ASN A 130 -4.84 10.15 -13.62
C ASN A 130 -4.59 10.02 -12.11
N GLY A 131 -3.58 10.72 -11.59
CA GLY A 131 -3.37 10.82 -10.14
C GLY A 131 -4.52 11.57 -9.47
N VAL A 132 -4.74 11.35 -8.18
CA VAL A 132 -5.84 11.99 -7.43
C VAL A 132 -5.70 13.53 -7.43
N ALA A 133 -4.47 14.04 -7.26
CA ALA A 133 -4.16 15.46 -7.33
C ALA A 133 -3.63 15.85 -8.72
N ASN A 134 -3.90 17.09 -9.15
CA ASN A 134 -3.47 17.60 -10.47
C ASN A 134 -2.16 18.43 -10.41
N ASN A 135 -1.91 19.14 -9.31
CA ASN A 135 -0.79 20.08 -9.14
C ASN A 135 -0.03 19.78 -7.85
N ALA A 136 0.47 18.55 -7.71
CA ALA A 136 1.27 18.13 -6.57
C ALA A 136 2.71 17.83 -7.01
N GLN A 137 3.68 18.21 -6.19
CA GLN A 137 5.08 17.83 -6.36
C GLN A 137 5.40 16.66 -5.43
N ILE A 138 6.13 15.68 -5.95
CA ILE A 138 6.55 14.49 -5.17
C ILE A 138 8.00 14.67 -4.74
N MET A 139 8.23 14.60 -3.42
CA MET A 139 9.55 14.45 -2.84
C MET A 139 9.78 12.96 -2.57
N SER A 140 10.71 12.34 -3.30
CA SER A 140 11.06 10.93 -3.10
C SER A 140 12.12 10.79 -2.01
N ILE A 141 11.87 9.92 -1.04
CA ILE A 141 12.79 9.59 0.04
C ILE A 141 12.88 8.07 0.10
N ARG A 142 14.07 7.52 -0.19
CA ARG A 142 14.33 6.08 -0.16
C ARG A 142 14.71 5.68 1.27
N ALA A 143 13.79 5.05 1.99
CA ALA A 143 13.97 4.65 3.40
C ALA A 143 13.61 3.18 3.71
N VAL A 144 13.05 2.45 2.74
CA VAL A 144 12.62 1.05 2.93
C VAL A 144 13.49 0.12 2.06
N PRO A 145 14.20 -0.84 2.66
CA PRO A 145 15.01 -1.81 1.93
C PRO A 145 14.16 -2.99 1.42
N ASN A 146 14.81 -4.04 0.89
CA ASN A 146 14.14 -5.33 0.67
C ASN A 146 13.94 -6.05 2.01
N GLY A 147 12.93 -5.61 2.77
CA GLY A 147 12.64 -6.03 4.14
C GLY A 147 12.07 -4.86 4.94
N ASP A 148 12.08 -4.99 6.27
CA ASP A 148 11.57 -3.95 7.16
C ASP A 148 12.48 -2.73 7.21
N GLU A 149 11.86 -1.56 7.36
CA GLU A 149 12.54 -0.29 7.54
C GLU A 149 13.24 -0.17 8.90
N TYR A 150 14.41 0.49 8.92
CA TYR A 150 15.09 0.84 10.17
C TYR A 150 14.47 2.12 10.76
N ASP A 151 14.30 2.14 12.10
CA ASP A 151 13.71 3.29 12.80
C ASP A 151 14.48 4.59 12.54
N LYS A 152 15.81 4.51 12.46
CA LYS A 152 16.68 5.63 12.09
C LYS A 152 16.30 6.24 10.74
N ASP A 153 16.15 5.40 9.72
CA ASP A 153 15.91 5.84 8.34
C ASP A 153 14.53 6.49 8.21
N ILE A 154 13.53 5.97 8.91
CA ILE A 154 12.20 6.58 8.97
C ILE A 154 12.23 7.90 9.73
N ALA A 155 12.86 7.94 10.91
CA ALA A 155 12.92 9.16 11.72
C ALA A 155 13.63 10.30 10.98
N LEU A 156 14.78 10.03 10.36
CA LEU A 156 15.52 11.01 9.58
C LEU A 156 14.82 11.34 8.26
N GLY A 157 14.17 10.38 7.61
CA GLY A 157 13.36 10.61 6.42
C GLY A 157 12.18 11.54 6.66
N ILE A 158 11.45 11.37 7.78
CA ILE A 158 10.38 12.28 8.19
C ILE A 158 10.94 13.69 8.42
N ARG A 159 12.04 13.82 9.16
CA ARG A 159 12.67 15.12 9.42
C ARG A 159 13.11 15.80 8.13
N TYR A 160 13.78 15.06 7.24
CA TYR A 160 14.20 15.56 5.94
C TYR A 160 13.00 16.07 5.12
N ALA A 161 11.91 15.30 5.06
CA ALA A 161 10.70 15.72 4.35
C ALA A 161 10.15 17.05 4.88
N VAL A 162 10.00 17.15 6.21
CA VAL A 162 9.51 18.34 6.89
C VAL A 162 10.41 19.55 6.61
N ASP A 163 11.72 19.39 6.78
CA ASP A 163 12.70 20.48 6.64
C ASP A 163 12.86 20.95 5.19
N ASN A 164 12.53 20.09 4.22
CA ASN A 164 12.50 20.44 2.79
C ASN A 164 11.10 20.84 2.29
N GLY A 165 10.17 21.16 3.20
CA GLY A 165 8.90 21.80 2.87
C GLY A 165 7.77 20.84 2.47
N ALA A 166 7.87 19.55 2.76
CA ALA A 166 6.76 18.63 2.59
C ALA A 166 5.58 19.05 3.49
N ARG A 167 4.38 19.11 2.90
CA ARG A 167 3.12 19.38 3.63
C ARG A 167 2.39 18.10 4.03
N ILE A 168 2.66 17.02 3.30
CA ILE A 168 2.06 15.70 3.46
C ILE A 168 3.19 14.67 3.29
N ILE A 169 3.27 13.71 4.20
CA ILE A 169 4.18 12.56 4.13
C ILE A 169 3.30 11.31 4.00
N ASN A 170 3.48 10.57 2.91
CA ASN A 170 2.80 9.29 2.71
C ASN A 170 3.71 8.15 3.16
N CYS A 171 3.27 7.42 4.18
CA CYS A 171 3.95 6.25 4.74
C CYS A 171 3.21 4.98 4.29
N SER A 172 3.67 4.36 3.20
CA SER A 172 3.10 3.12 2.65
C SER A 172 3.93 1.89 2.99
N PHE A 173 4.46 1.87 4.21
CA PHE A 173 5.29 0.83 4.83
C PHE A 173 4.79 0.61 6.26
N GLY A 174 5.31 -0.41 6.93
CA GLY A 174 5.05 -0.63 8.35
C GLY A 174 5.54 -2.01 8.78
N LYS A 175 5.67 -2.17 10.09
CA LYS A 175 6.22 -3.39 10.72
C LYS A 175 5.60 -3.66 12.09
N SER A 176 5.68 -4.91 12.54
CA SER A 176 5.17 -5.33 13.84
C SER A 176 6.17 -5.11 14.99
N PHE A 177 7.45 -4.90 14.69
CA PHE A 177 8.51 -4.75 15.69
C PHE A 177 9.42 -3.55 15.39
N SER A 178 9.58 -2.68 16.38
CA SER A 178 10.36 -1.43 16.27
C SER A 178 11.27 -1.27 17.50
N PRO A 179 12.56 -1.64 17.39
CA PRO A 179 13.50 -1.57 18.51
C PRO A 179 13.73 -0.17 19.07
N ASN A 180 13.62 0.88 18.25
CA ASN A 180 13.84 2.28 18.63
C ASN A 180 12.66 3.15 18.17
N SER A 181 11.43 2.73 18.49
CA SER A 181 10.20 3.41 18.08
C SER A 181 10.14 4.87 18.53
N GLU A 182 10.79 5.20 19.65
CA GLU A 182 10.85 6.54 20.19
C GLU A 182 11.50 7.55 19.23
N TRP A 183 12.46 7.13 18.39
CA TRP A 183 13.06 8.01 17.38
C TRP A 183 12.03 8.44 16.34
N VAL A 184 11.18 7.49 15.92
CA VAL A 184 10.11 7.76 14.96
C VAL A 184 9.00 8.58 15.60
N PHE A 185 8.66 8.30 16.86
CA PHE A 185 7.68 9.10 17.62
C PHE A 185 8.11 10.57 17.74
N ASP A 186 9.37 10.84 18.02
CA ASP A 186 9.88 12.21 18.08
C ASP A 186 9.90 12.90 16.72
N ALA A 187 10.13 12.15 15.63
CA ALA A 187 9.98 12.66 14.27
C ALA A 187 8.52 12.96 13.90
N ILE A 188 7.57 12.14 14.34
CA ILE A 188 6.12 12.39 14.18
C ILE A 188 5.70 13.66 14.93
N LYS A 189 6.11 13.81 16.21
CA LYS A 189 5.86 15.04 16.98
C LYS A 189 6.49 16.26 16.32
N TYR A 190 7.68 16.11 15.73
CA TYR A 190 8.33 17.17 14.98
C TYR A 190 7.49 17.58 13.76
N ALA A 191 7.02 16.62 12.96
CA ALA A 191 6.12 16.88 11.83
C ALA A 191 4.82 17.58 12.26
N ALA A 192 4.24 17.15 13.39
CA ALA A 192 3.06 17.79 13.98
C ALA A 192 3.32 19.27 14.32
N SER A 193 4.44 19.56 14.98
CA SER A 193 4.85 20.94 15.34
C SER A 193 5.09 21.84 14.12
N LYS A 194 5.33 21.23 12.95
CA LYS A 194 5.55 21.91 11.67
C LYS A 194 4.34 21.89 10.75
N ASN A 195 3.16 21.48 11.25
CA ASN A 195 1.91 21.46 10.51
C ASN A 195 1.97 20.57 9.24
N VAL A 196 2.66 19.43 9.34
CA VAL A 196 2.78 18.43 8.27
C VAL A 196 1.85 17.27 8.57
N LEU A 197 1.04 16.87 7.58
CA LEU A 197 0.15 15.70 7.70
C LEU A 197 0.95 14.42 7.40
N ILE A 198 0.81 13.39 8.23
CA ILE A 198 1.31 12.05 7.94
C ILE A 198 0.11 11.17 7.57
N VAL A 199 0.19 10.49 6.44
CA VAL A 199 -0.85 9.55 5.98
C VAL A 199 -0.21 8.17 5.94
N HIS A 200 -0.72 7.25 6.76
CA HIS A 200 -0.11 5.95 7.00
C HIS A 200 -1.03 4.81 6.54
N ALA A 201 -0.46 3.77 5.96
CA ALA A 201 -1.18 2.54 5.63
C ALA A 201 -1.44 1.71 6.90
N SER A 202 -2.64 1.12 7.06
CA SER A 202 -2.93 0.34 8.28
C SER A 202 -2.23 -1.03 8.36
N GLY A 203 -1.64 -1.51 7.27
CA GLY A 203 -1.04 -2.85 7.15
C GLY A 203 -1.96 -3.86 6.44
N ASN A 204 -1.42 -5.05 6.14
CA ASN A 204 -2.01 -6.00 5.18
C ASN A 204 -2.23 -7.41 5.75
N ASP A 205 -2.46 -7.52 7.06
CA ASP A 205 -2.55 -8.82 7.75
C ASP A 205 -4.00 -9.27 8.03
N GLY A 206 -4.99 -8.40 7.76
CA GLY A 206 -6.39 -8.66 8.07
C GLY A 206 -6.69 -8.69 9.57
N LEU A 207 -5.90 -7.96 10.37
CA LEU A 207 -5.92 -7.99 11.83
C LEU A 207 -6.54 -6.73 12.44
N ASN A 208 -7.07 -6.88 13.66
CA ASN A 208 -7.48 -5.77 14.49
C ASN A 208 -6.26 -5.14 15.17
N ILE A 209 -5.84 -3.96 14.74
CA ILE A 209 -4.65 -3.26 15.27
C ILE A 209 -4.92 -2.48 16.57
N ASP A 210 -6.15 -2.53 17.10
CA ASP A 210 -6.43 -2.10 18.48
C ASP A 210 -6.05 -3.19 19.51
N ALA A 211 -5.76 -4.41 19.06
CA ALA A 211 -5.27 -5.48 19.93
C ALA A 211 -3.76 -5.34 20.10
N SER A 212 -3.28 -5.39 21.35
CA SER A 212 -1.88 -5.13 21.71
C SER A 212 -0.86 -6.01 20.96
N GLU A 213 -1.23 -7.26 20.70
CA GLU A 213 -0.45 -8.25 19.95
C GLU A 213 -0.31 -7.93 18.46
N ASN A 214 -1.16 -7.05 17.92
CA ASN A 214 -1.18 -6.64 16.52
C ASN A 214 -0.67 -5.21 16.33
N THR A 215 0.03 -4.66 17.33
CA THR A 215 0.60 -3.31 17.26
C THR A 215 1.45 -3.15 16.00
N GLN A 216 1.23 -2.06 15.27
CA GLN A 216 1.95 -1.71 14.05
C GLN A 216 2.80 -0.47 14.28
N TYR A 217 3.92 -0.37 13.58
CA TYR A 217 4.81 0.79 13.59
C TYR A 217 5.04 1.29 12.15
N PRO A 218 5.19 2.61 11.95
CA PRO A 218 4.98 3.66 12.95
C PRO A 218 3.53 3.75 13.43
N ASN A 219 3.37 4.15 14.70
CA ASN A 219 2.09 4.55 15.28
C ASN A 219 2.28 5.86 16.04
N ASP A 220 1.17 6.38 16.55
CA ASP A 220 1.11 7.64 17.28
C ASP A 220 0.60 7.45 18.72
N TYR A 221 0.80 6.29 19.34
CA TYR A 221 0.43 6.02 20.73
C TYR A 221 1.58 5.37 21.51
N ASN A 222 1.65 5.62 22.82
CA ASN A 222 2.69 4.98 23.66
C ASN A 222 2.30 3.58 24.16
N THR A 223 0.99 3.30 24.22
CA THR A 223 0.44 2.01 24.66
C THR A 223 -0.74 1.64 23.76
N ASN A 224 -0.97 0.36 23.53
CA ASN A 224 -2.11 -0.14 22.75
C ASN A 224 -3.00 -1.05 23.64
N PRO A 225 -4.21 -0.63 24.02
CA PRO A 225 -4.84 0.66 23.70
C PRO A 225 -4.23 1.84 24.46
N GLY A 226 -4.37 3.05 23.90
CA GLY A 226 -3.87 4.29 24.50
C GLY A 226 -4.24 5.50 23.66
N PRO A 227 -4.12 6.72 24.21
CA PRO A 227 -4.39 7.93 23.45
C PRO A 227 -3.29 8.21 22.41
N GLU A 228 -3.70 8.77 21.28
CA GLU A 228 -2.78 9.35 20.30
C GLU A 228 -1.98 10.51 20.95
N PHE A 229 -0.67 10.56 20.75
CA PHE A 229 0.20 11.68 21.12
C PHE A 229 0.31 12.71 20.00
N ALA A 230 -0.21 12.45 18.80
CA ALA A 230 -0.10 13.32 17.64
C ALA A 230 -1.40 13.38 16.81
N GLU A 231 -1.99 14.57 16.67
CA GLU A 231 -3.25 14.76 15.93
C GLU A 231 -3.08 14.87 14.39
N ASN A 232 -1.87 14.66 13.87
CA ASN A 232 -1.53 14.83 12.45
C ASN A 232 -1.25 13.52 11.70
N VAL A 233 -1.46 12.36 12.33
CA VAL A 233 -1.33 11.06 11.68
C VAL A 233 -2.70 10.57 11.26
N LEU A 234 -2.87 10.21 9.98
CA LEU A 234 -4.11 9.70 9.41
C LEU A 234 -3.89 8.27 8.91
N VAL A 235 -4.48 7.28 9.57
CA VAL A 235 -4.29 5.85 9.27
C VAL A 235 -5.39 5.34 8.34
N VAL A 236 -4.99 4.67 7.25
CA VAL A 236 -5.87 4.35 6.12
C VAL A 236 -5.97 2.84 5.89
N GLY A 237 -7.18 2.32 6.01
CA GLY A 237 -7.56 0.96 5.60
C GLY A 237 -7.93 0.86 4.11
N SER A 238 -7.97 -0.37 3.59
CA SER A 238 -8.15 -0.66 2.16
C SER A 238 -9.54 -1.17 1.80
N LEU A 239 -10.16 -0.55 0.80
CA LEU A 239 -11.41 -0.98 0.18
C LEU A 239 -11.18 -1.81 -1.09
N THR A 240 -12.14 -2.68 -1.37
CA THR A 240 -12.30 -3.32 -2.68
C THR A 240 -13.15 -2.46 -3.61
N GLN A 241 -13.32 -2.91 -4.86
CA GLN A 241 -14.27 -2.32 -5.81
C GLN A 241 -15.73 -2.71 -5.53
N ASN A 242 -15.97 -3.68 -4.64
CA ASN A 242 -17.30 -4.18 -4.34
C ASN A 242 -17.97 -3.33 -3.25
N TYR A 243 -19.29 -3.15 -3.34
CA TYR A 243 -20.08 -2.53 -2.29
C TYR A 243 -20.90 -3.60 -1.57
N GLY A 244 -20.98 -3.54 -0.23
CA GLY A 244 -21.68 -4.53 0.58
C GLY A 244 -20.76 -5.22 1.59
N SER A 245 -21.01 -6.49 1.89
CA SER A 245 -20.26 -7.23 2.90
C SER A 245 -18.78 -7.42 2.55
N GLU A 246 -18.41 -7.39 1.27
CA GLU A 246 -17.05 -7.61 0.77
C GLU A 246 -16.30 -6.31 0.43
N MET A 247 -16.79 -5.16 0.91
CA MET A 247 -16.20 -3.87 0.58
C MET A 247 -14.84 -3.62 1.26
N ILE A 248 -14.53 -4.33 2.35
CA ILE A 248 -13.20 -4.29 2.98
C ILE A 248 -12.30 -5.31 2.29
N SER A 249 -11.07 -4.89 1.96
CA SER A 249 -10.07 -5.81 1.42
C SER A 249 -9.76 -6.86 2.48
N SER A 250 -9.74 -8.14 2.12
CA SER A 250 -9.53 -9.23 3.08
C SER A 250 -8.22 -9.09 3.87
N PHE A 251 -7.19 -8.50 3.27
CA PHE A 251 -5.91 -8.20 3.90
C PHE A 251 -5.91 -6.92 4.75
N SER A 252 -6.90 -6.03 4.63
CA SER A 252 -6.83 -4.73 5.32
C SER A 252 -6.85 -4.91 6.83
N ASN A 253 -5.84 -4.37 7.50
CA ASN A 253 -5.95 -4.15 8.94
C ASN A 253 -7.05 -3.12 9.24
N TYR A 254 -7.68 -3.28 10.40
CA TYR A 254 -8.80 -2.47 10.88
C TYR A 254 -8.64 -2.19 12.39
N GLY A 255 -9.37 -1.22 12.91
CA GLY A 255 -9.30 -0.87 14.34
C GLY A 255 -10.25 0.29 14.63
N GLN A 256 -11.08 0.16 15.66
CA GLN A 256 -12.04 1.21 16.02
C GLN A 256 -11.34 2.48 16.51
N ASN A 257 -10.10 2.36 17.01
CA ASN A 257 -9.33 3.49 17.51
C ASN A 257 -8.17 3.83 16.58
N ASN A 258 -7.44 2.83 16.07
CA ASN A 258 -6.15 3.05 15.38
C ASN A 258 -6.25 3.05 13.84
N VAL A 259 -7.44 2.99 13.26
CA VAL A 259 -7.67 3.21 11.81
C VAL A 259 -8.66 4.35 11.64
N ASP A 260 -8.32 5.38 10.87
CA ASP A 260 -9.18 6.56 10.76
C ASP A 260 -10.23 6.42 9.68
N VAL A 261 -9.82 6.02 8.47
CA VAL A 261 -10.67 6.00 7.28
C VAL A 261 -10.32 4.83 6.37
N PHE A 262 -11.23 4.49 5.46
CA PHE A 262 -10.99 3.54 4.39
C PHE A 262 -10.93 4.23 3.02
N ALA A 263 -10.07 3.76 2.13
CA ALA A 263 -9.97 4.22 0.75
C ALA A 263 -9.67 3.06 -0.23
N PRO A 264 -9.92 3.20 -1.54
CA PRO A 264 -9.62 2.16 -2.52
C PRO A 264 -8.16 1.71 -2.46
N GLY A 265 -7.93 0.42 -2.24
CA GLY A 265 -6.58 -0.15 -2.16
C GLY A 265 -6.43 -1.53 -2.78
N SER A 266 -7.51 -2.22 -3.15
CA SER A 266 -7.44 -3.47 -3.93
C SER A 266 -7.49 -3.23 -5.43
N GLY A 267 -6.55 -3.83 -6.18
CA GLY A 267 -6.57 -3.83 -7.64
C GLY A 267 -6.34 -2.45 -8.27
N ILE A 268 -5.59 -1.58 -7.61
CA ILE A 268 -5.33 -0.21 -8.06
C ILE A 268 -4.31 -0.21 -9.19
N TYR A 269 -4.72 0.24 -10.36
CA TYR A 269 -3.86 0.40 -11.53
C TYR A 269 -3.09 1.72 -11.43
N SER A 270 -1.75 1.67 -11.50
CA SER A 270 -0.89 2.86 -11.43
C SER A 270 0.43 2.66 -12.17
N THR A 271 1.25 3.72 -12.23
CA THR A 271 2.57 3.76 -12.86
C THR A 271 3.57 2.82 -12.20
N ILE A 272 4.40 2.15 -12.98
CA ILE A 272 5.60 1.45 -12.50
C ILE A 272 6.81 1.86 -13.37
N PRO A 273 8.05 1.59 -12.95
CA PRO A 273 9.23 1.95 -13.72
C PRO A 273 9.20 1.42 -15.17
N GLY A 274 9.95 2.08 -16.05
CA GLY A 274 10.08 1.67 -17.45
C GLY A 274 8.89 2.02 -18.33
N ASN A 275 8.14 3.09 -18.01
CA ASN A 275 6.98 3.56 -18.79
C ASN A 275 5.89 2.48 -18.92
N THR A 276 5.64 1.76 -17.83
CA THR A 276 4.62 0.71 -17.76
C THR A 276 3.67 0.96 -16.59
N TYR A 277 2.63 0.12 -16.49
CA TYR A 277 1.56 0.26 -15.50
C TYR A 277 1.17 -1.14 -15.01
N LYS A 278 0.80 -1.27 -13.72
CA LYS A 278 0.36 -2.55 -13.15
C LYS A 278 -0.70 -2.33 -12.08
N SER A 279 -1.62 -3.28 -11.93
CA SER A 279 -2.53 -3.32 -10.78
C SER A 279 -1.81 -3.89 -9.55
N GLN A 280 -1.96 -3.24 -8.40
CA GLN A 280 -1.45 -3.72 -7.12
C GLN A 280 -2.56 -3.64 -6.05
N GLY A 281 -2.43 -4.46 -5.00
CA GLY A 281 -3.35 -4.49 -3.88
C GLY A 281 -2.61 -4.24 -2.57
N GLY A 282 -3.13 -3.37 -1.72
CA GLY A 282 -2.58 -3.09 -0.39
C GLY A 282 -3.15 -1.82 0.22
N THR A 283 -3.07 -1.69 1.54
CA THR A 283 -3.26 -0.41 2.24
C THR A 283 -2.22 0.63 1.79
N SER A 284 -1.07 0.18 1.29
CA SER A 284 -0.09 0.99 0.56
C SER A 284 -0.63 1.69 -0.68
N MET A 285 -1.76 1.26 -1.25
CA MET A 285 -2.43 1.94 -2.38
C MET A 285 -3.58 2.84 -1.90
N ALA A 286 -4.16 2.53 -0.74
CA ALA A 286 -5.19 3.35 -0.11
C ALA A 286 -4.60 4.65 0.49
N ALA A 287 -3.50 4.56 1.23
CA ALA A 287 -2.80 5.70 1.81
C ALA A 287 -2.45 6.82 0.78
N PRO A 288 -1.87 6.52 -0.40
CA PRO A 288 -1.60 7.56 -1.40
C PRO A 288 -2.87 8.13 -2.03
N ALA A 289 -3.96 7.37 -2.13
CA ALA A 289 -5.23 7.92 -2.60
C ALA A 289 -5.72 9.02 -1.65
N VAL A 290 -5.61 8.79 -0.33
CA VAL A 290 -5.96 9.78 0.70
C VAL A 290 -4.96 10.94 0.75
N SER A 291 -3.67 10.66 0.59
CA SER A 291 -2.64 11.70 0.45
C SER A 291 -2.93 12.63 -0.73
N GLY A 292 -3.43 12.08 -1.85
CA GLY A 292 -3.88 12.87 -3.00
C GLY A 292 -5.10 13.74 -2.69
N VAL A 293 -6.07 13.24 -1.91
CA VAL A 293 -7.21 14.05 -1.43
C VAL A 293 -6.73 15.17 -0.52
N ALA A 294 -5.82 14.89 0.41
CA ALA A 294 -5.21 15.91 1.26
C ALA A 294 -4.46 16.98 0.43
N ALA A 295 -3.69 16.56 -0.58
CA ALA A 295 -2.99 17.47 -1.49
C ALA A 295 -3.97 18.35 -2.29
N LEU A 296 -5.09 17.77 -2.76
CA LEU A 296 -6.16 18.52 -3.41
C LEU A 296 -6.73 19.59 -2.48
N ILE A 297 -7.09 19.23 -1.24
CA ILE A 297 -7.60 20.18 -0.23
C ILE A 297 -6.58 21.31 0.03
N MET A 298 -5.33 20.96 0.32
CA MET A 298 -4.29 21.93 0.64
C MET A 298 -3.90 22.83 -0.55
N SER A 299 -4.10 22.37 -1.79
CA SER A 299 -3.85 23.19 -2.98
C SER A 299 -4.87 24.33 -3.14
N TYR A 300 -6.12 24.11 -2.75
CA TYR A 300 -7.18 25.14 -2.80
C TYR A 300 -7.24 25.98 -1.50
N TYR A 301 -6.94 25.36 -0.37
CA TYR A 301 -7.06 25.97 0.95
C TYR A 301 -5.72 25.87 1.72
N PRO A 302 -4.66 26.55 1.27
CA PRO A 302 -3.29 26.35 1.78
C PRO A 302 -3.09 26.73 3.26
N LYS A 303 -4.02 27.52 3.83
CA LYS A 303 -4.03 27.96 5.22
C LYS A 303 -4.62 26.93 6.20
N LEU A 304 -5.26 25.86 5.72
CA LEU A 304 -5.75 24.80 6.60
C LEU A 304 -4.56 24.08 7.24
N THR A 305 -4.71 23.77 8.54
CA THR A 305 -3.74 22.99 9.28
C THR A 305 -3.82 21.50 8.90
N ALA A 306 -2.75 20.74 9.14
CA ALA A 306 -2.74 19.29 8.97
C ALA A 306 -3.87 18.63 9.76
N VAL A 307 -4.07 19.05 11.01
CA VAL A 307 -5.18 18.59 11.88
C VAL A 307 -6.55 18.91 11.27
N GLN A 308 -6.74 20.12 10.74
CA GLN A 308 -8.00 20.46 10.05
C GLN A 308 -8.22 19.58 8.82
N VAL A 309 -7.17 19.29 8.04
CA VAL A 309 -7.27 18.42 6.87
C VAL A 309 -7.58 16.96 7.26
N LYS A 310 -6.93 16.40 8.31
CA LYS A 310 -7.27 15.09 8.89
C LYS A 310 -8.77 15.02 9.22
N LYS A 311 -9.25 15.97 10.03
CA LYS A 311 -10.66 16.06 10.43
C LYS A 311 -11.64 16.26 9.27
N ILE A 312 -11.27 17.05 8.25
CA ILE A 312 -12.11 17.21 7.06
C ILE A 312 -12.30 15.87 6.36
N ILE A 313 -11.23 15.10 6.17
CA ILE A 313 -11.28 13.79 5.51
C ILE A 313 -12.12 12.81 6.31
N GLU A 314 -11.93 12.74 7.63
CA GLU A 314 -12.70 11.88 8.54
C GLU A 314 -14.18 12.23 8.60
N GLN A 315 -14.54 13.53 8.65
CA GLN A 315 -15.92 13.94 8.87
C GLN A 315 -16.76 13.98 7.58
N SER A 316 -16.12 14.19 6.43
CA SER A 316 -16.82 14.34 5.13
C SER A 316 -17.05 13.03 4.38
N GLY A 317 -16.43 11.94 4.83
CA GLY A 317 -16.52 10.65 4.18
C GLY A 317 -17.92 10.01 4.21
N LEU A 318 -18.13 9.04 3.33
CA LEU A 318 -19.36 8.26 3.24
C LEU A 318 -19.33 7.10 4.24
N SER A 319 -20.47 6.76 4.83
CA SER A 319 -20.59 5.64 5.76
C SER A 319 -21.56 4.59 5.21
N SER A 320 -21.46 3.37 5.72
CA SER A 320 -22.39 2.28 5.46
C SER A 320 -22.94 1.73 6.77
N LYS A 321 -24.17 1.21 6.75
CA LYS A 321 -24.75 0.44 7.87
C LYS A 321 -24.52 -1.07 7.71
N THR A 322 -23.87 -1.48 6.63
CA THR A 322 -23.63 -2.89 6.30
C THR A 322 -22.63 -3.51 7.27
N ASN A 323 -22.86 -4.78 7.61
CA ASN A 323 -21.84 -5.61 8.24
C ASN A 323 -20.86 -6.09 7.17
N VAL A 324 -19.58 -5.81 7.38
CA VAL A 324 -18.50 -6.09 6.45
C VAL A 324 -17.62 -7.20 6.98
N ILE A 325 -17.15 -8.05 6.07
CA ILE A 325 -16.28 -9.20 6.36
C ILE A 325 -14.85 -8.67 6.56
N LEU A 326 -14.20 -9.14 7.63
CA LEU A 326 -12.86 -8.70 8.03
C LEU A 326 -11.90 -9.88 7.98
N GLY A 327 -10.68 -9.68 7.50
CA GLY A 327 -9.69 -10.76 7.42
C GLY A 327 -10.06 -11.89 6.45
N GLY A 328 -11.04 -11.67 5.56
CA GLY A 328 -11.63 -12.74 4.73
C GLY A 328 -12.45 -13.78 5.50
N ASP A 329 -12.79 -13.52 6.77
CA ASP A 329 -13.50 -14.44 7.65
C ASP A 329 -14.91 -13.91 7.97
N PRO A 330 -15.98 -14.53 7.43
CA PRO A 330 -17.35 -14.10 7.67
C PRO A 330 -17.76 -14.12 9.16
N SER A 331 -17.08 -14.90 10.01
CA SER A 331 -17.36 -14.93 11.45
C SER A 331 -16.90 -13.65 12.16
N LYS A 332 -15.98 -12.90 11.56
CA LYS A 332 -15.48 -11.60 12.06
C LYS A 332 -16.30 -10.42 11.54
N ALA A 333 -17.44 -10.67 10.89
CA ALA A 333 -18.23 -9.60 10.29
C ALA A 333 -18.68 -8.57 11.35
N LYS A 334 -18.41 -7.29 11.09
CA LYS A 334 -18.70 -6.19 12.01
C LYS A 334 -19.35 -5.03 11.27
N ASN A 335 -20.08 -4.15 11.96
CA ASN A 335 -20.63 -2.97 11.33
C ASN A 335 -19.49 -2.08 10.80
N PHE A 336 -19.65 -1.52 9.60
CA PHE A 336 -18.64 -0.63 9.00
C PHE A 336 -18.25 0.56 9.91
N ASN A 337 -19.16 1.02 10.77
CA ASN A 337 -18.89 2.13 11.69
C ASN A 337 -18.09 1.73 12.94
N GLU A 338 -17.78 0.44 13.11
CA GLU A 338 -17.09 -0.08 14.30
C GLU A 338 -15.68 -0.62 13.99
N ILE A 339 -15.17 -0.35 12.78
CA ILE A 339 -13.88 -0.86 12.27
C ILE A 339 -12.88 0.25 11.94
N SER A 340 -13.27 1.50 12.14
CA SER A 340 -12.44 2.71 12.09
C SER A 340 -12.98 3.76 13.05
N SER A 341 -12.17 4.73 13.46
CA SER A 341 -12.53 5.83 14.34
C SER A 341 -13.64 6.71 13.74
N SER A 342 -13.60 6.94 12.43
CA SER A 342 -14.60 7.75 11.72
C SER A 342 -15.80 6.95 11.19
N GLY A 343 -15.63 5.63 10.99
CA GLY A 343 -16.62 4.81 10.29
C GLY A 343 -16.84 5.26 8.84
N LYS A 344 -15.83 5.85 8.18
CA LYS A 344 -15.96 6.46 6.84
C LYS A 344 -15.07 5.87 5.76
N MET A 345 -15.61 5.90 4.54
CA MET A 345 -14.88 5.84 3.28
C MET A 345 -14.57 7.26 2.81
N VAL A 346 -13.33 7.53 2.42
CA VAL A 346 -12.91 8.84 1.94
C VAL A 346 -13.70 9.26 0.69
N ASN A 347 -14.18 10.50 0.67
CA ASN A 347 -14.88 11.09 -0.47
C ASN A 347 -14.33 12.49 -0.78
N ALA A 348 -13.60 12.61 -1.89
CA ALA A 348 -12.93 13.87 -2.26
C ALA A 348 -13.92 15.04 -2.47
N TYR A 349 -15.09 14.79 -3.04
CA TYR A 349 -16.07 15.84 -3.33
C TYR A 349 -16.63 16.46 -2.03
N ASN A 350 -17.08 15.63 -1.10
CA ASN A 350 -17.56 16.10 0.19
C ASN A 350 -16.46 16.78 1.00
N ALA A 351 -15.23 16.27 0.92
CA ALA A 351 -14.08 16.85 1.60
C ALA A 351 -13.82 18.28 1.11
N MET A 352 -13.94 18.55 -0.20
CA MET A 352 -13.78 19.90 -0.76
C MET A 352 -14.88 20.86 -0.32
N ILE A 353 -16.13 20.38 -0.18
CA ILE A 353 -17.25 21.19 0.35
C ILE A 353 -17.00 21.57 1.81
N LEU A 354 -16.62 20.59 2.64
CA LEU A 354 -16.36 20.84 4.06
C LEU A 354 -15.13 21.76 4.23
N ALA A 355 -14.07 21.55 3.44
CA ALA A 355 -12.90 22.41 3.42
C ALA A 355 -13.23 23.86 3.09
N ASP A 356 -14.12 24.13 2.13
CA ASP A 356 -14.61 25.49 1.83
C ASP A 356 -15.26 26.13 3.06
N GLY A 357 -16.12 25.38 3.73
CA GLY A 357 -16.83 25.82 4.94
C GLY A 357 -15.87 26.18 6.08
N VAL A 358 -14.87 25.34 6.32
CA VAL A 358 -13.84 25.55 7.36
C VAL A 358 -12.95 26.74 6.99
N ALA A 359 -12.45 26.80 5.76
CA ALA A 359 -11.57 27.86 5.30
C ALA A 359 -12.23 29.25 5.33
N LYS A 360 -13.55 29.32 5.14
CA LYS A 360 -14.36 30.55 5.24
C LYS A 360 -14.88 30.84 6.65
N GLY A 361 -14.54 30.02 7.64
CA GLY A 361 -14.99 30.18 9.03
C GLY A 361 -16.48 29.92 9.27
N ARG A 362 -17.16 29.26 8.32
CA ARG A 362 -18.59 28.90 8.42
C ARG A 362 -18.81 27.62 9.24
N VAL A 363 -17.80 26.75 9.25
CA VAL A 363 -17.78 25.49 10.01
C VAL A 363 -16.55 25.50 10.91
N ARG A 364 -16.71 25.05 12.17
CA ARG A 364 -15.61 24.86 13.12
C ARG A 364 -15.43 23.36 13.34
N ILE A 365 -14.18 22.90 13.27
CA ILE A 365 -13.77 21.50 13.46
C ILE A 365 -12.54 21.40 14.35
#